data_AF-A0A4Q3DVA2-F1
#
_entry.id   AF-A0A4Q3DVA2-F1
#
_cell.length_a   1.000
_cell.length_b   1.000
_cell.length_c   1.000
_cell.angle_alpha   90.00
_cell.angle_beta   90.00
_cell.angle_gamma   90.00
#
_symmetry.space_group_name_H-M   'P 1'
#
loop_
_entity.id
_entity.type
_entity.pdbx_description
1 polymer ?
#
loop_
_entity_poly.entity_id
_entity_poly.type
_entity_poly.pdbx_seq_one_letter_code
_entity_poly.pdbx_strand_id
1 'polypeptide(L)'
;MGPRFYLCGADLGRHGLSGDASFEILARHVSPDGRLTWRVERYREADGVNGYAAGFEDSFWHIHPDQLQRAGEDEEKLRGLTADLLADRLVVVVEVWTPPGTEAEDQNIRILGDLETEIDFKSNDEKWQLRFWSGAAVEIDDLIDGKVAFLPLDQKLLVDD
;
A
#
# COMPACT_ATOMS: atom_id res chain seq x y z
N MET A 1 22.63 2.53 -12.31
CA MET A 1 21.17 2.56 -12.05
C MET A 1 20.72 1.12 -12.00
N GLY A 2 20.56 0.58 -10.79
CA GLY A 2 20.12 -0.81 -10.59
C GLY A 2 18.67 -0.99 -11.00
N PRO A 3 18.22 -2.24 -11.28
CA PRO A 3 16.84 -2.50 -11.65
C PRO A 3 15.90 -2.08 -10.52
N ARG A 4 14.87 -1.31 -10.87
CA ARG A 4 13.75 -0.96 -9.99
C ARG A 4 12.89 -2.22 -9.86
N PHE A 5 12.82 -2.78 -8.65
CA PHE A 5 12.02 -3.98 -8.38
C PHE A 5 10.55 -3.56 -8.27
N TYR A 6 9.76 -4.05 -9.24
CA TYR A 6 8.33 -3.85 -9.29
C TYR A 6 7.64 -4.85 -8.36
N LEU A 7 6.67 -4.42 -7.57
CA LEU A 7 5.57 -5.31 -7.18
C LEU A 7 4.55 -5.43 -8.31
N CYS A 8 5.04 -5.92 -9.43
CA CYS A 8 4.24 -6.79 -10.24
C CYS A 8 5.02 -8.08 -10.23
N GLY A 9 4.41 -9.16 -9.80
CA GLY A 9 4.70 -10.33 -10.59
C GLY A 9 5.96 -11.12 -10.27
N ALA A 10 6.90 -10.60 -9.49
CA ALA A 10 7.81 -11.44 -8.74
C ALA A 10 7.01 -12.28 -7.73
N ASP A 11 5.91 -11.71 -7.19
CA ASP A 11 4.85 -12.45 -6.49
C ASP A 11 3.45 -12.37 -7.11
N LEU A 12 3.24 -11.78 -8.30
CA LEU A 12 1.88 -11.73 -8.93
C LEU A 12 1.78 -12.05 -10.44
N GLY A 13 2.65 -12.92 -10.98
CA GLY A 13 2.44 -13.64 -12.24
C GLY A 13 2.88 -13.02 -13.59
N ARG A 14 3.91 -12.16 -13.72
CA ARG A 14 4.41 -11.83 -15.09
C ARG A 14 5.85 -11.35 -15.33
N HIS A 15 6.73 -11.26 -14.34
CA HIS A 15 8.15 -10.98 -14.63
C HIS A 15 9.07 -11.92 -13.86
N GLY A 16 9.93 -12.60 -14.62
CA GLY A 16 10.65 -13.80 -14.20
C GLY A 16 11.51 -13.60 -12.96
N LEU A 17 11.16 -14.35 -11.92
CA LEU A 17 12.06 -14.69 -10.84
C LEU A 17 13.25 -15.50 -11.40
N SER A 18 14.46 -15.03 -11.15
CA SER A 18 15.64 -15.90 -11.15
C SER A 18 15.46 -16.95 -10.05
N GLY A 19 15.79 -18.20 -10.37
CA GLY A 19 15.40 -19.39 -9.58
C GLY A 19 15.67 -19.30 -8.07
N ASP A 20 14.71 -19.88 -7.33
CA ASP A 20 14.61 -20.10 -5.88
C ASP A 20 13.91 -19.05 -5.01
N ALA A 21 13.51 -17.90 -5.56
CA ALA A 21 12.59 -17.02 -4.84
C ALA A 21 11.19 -17.66 -4.72
N SER A 22 10.58 -17.56 -3.54
CA SER A 22 9.27 -18.16 -3.27
C SER A 22 8.44 -17.28 -2.35
N PHE A 23 7.13 -17.42 -2.43
CA PHE A 23 6.19 -16.63 -1.65
C PHE A 23 5.06 -17.45 -1.10
N GLU A 24 4.54 -16.97 0.03
CA GLU A 24 3.42 -17.55 0.73
C GLU A 24 2.47 -16.44 1.19
N ILE A 25 1.21 -16.54 0.74
CA ILE A 25 0.15 -15.67 1.20
C ILE A 25 -0.26 -16.09 2.61
N LEU A 26 0.04 -15.26 3.59
CA LEU A 26 -0.31 -15.49 5.00
C LEU A 26 -1.73 -15.03 5.31
N ALA A 27 -2.17 -13.93 4.68
CA ALA A 27 -3.52 -13.41 4.81
C ALA A 27 -3.97 -12.74 3.52
N ARG A 28 -5.26 -12.86 3.22
CA ARG A 28 -5.91 -12.20 2.09
C ARG A 28 -7.30 -11.74 2.49
N HIS A 29 -7.57 -10.46 2.33
CA HIS A 29 -8.83 -9.83 2.69
C HIS A 29 -9.39 -9.11 1.48
N VAL A 30 -10.69 -9.23 1.25
CA VAL A 30 -11.39 -8.51 0.18
C VAL A 30 -12.32 -7.51 0.83
N SER A 31 -12.35 -6.27 0.35
CA SER A 31 -13.24 -5.23 0.89
C SER A 31 -14.71 -5.64 0.70
N PRO A 32 -15.64 -5.13 1.54
CA PRO A 32 -17.05 -5.52 1.45
C PRO A 32 -17.72 -5.25 0.09
N ASP A 33 -17.23 -4.24 -0.64
CA ASP A 33 -17.69 -3.90 -1.99
C ASP A 33 -16.94 -4.66 -3.11
N GLY A 34 -15.99 -5.54 -2.75
CA GLY A 34 -15.23 -6.36 -3.68
C GLY A 34 -14.19 -5.62 -4.51
N ARG A 35 -13.93 -4.33 -4.24
CA ARG A 35 -13.07 -3.48 -5.09
C ARG A 35 -11.60 -3.48 -4.68
N LEU A 36 -11.31 -3.67 -3.41
CA LEU A 36 -9.95 -3.72 -2.90
C LEU A 36 -9.68 -5.14 -2.40
N THR A 37 -8.48 -5.62 -2.66
CA THR A 37 -7.98 -6.83 -2.00
C THR A 37 -6.65 -6.52 -1.35
N TRP A 38 -6.53 -6.80 -0.06
CA TRP A 38 -5.34 -6.61 0.76
C TRP A 38 -4.67 -7.96 0.99
N ARG A 39 -3.36 -8.03 0.82
CA ARG A 39 -2.56 -9.24 1.05
C ARG A 39 -1.44 -8.98 2.05
N VAL A 40 -1.15 -10.00 2.83
CA VAL A 40 0.06 -10.11 3.64
C VAL A 40 0.80 -11.35 3.17
N GLU A 41 2.07 -11.18 2.83
CA GLU A 41 2.89 -12.19 2.20
C GLU A 41 4.19 -12.35 2.97
N ARG A 42 4.67 -13.60 3.03
CA ARG A 42 6.03 -13.94 3.37
C ARG A 42 6.75 -14.31 2.09
N TYR A 43 7.85 -13.64 1.80
CA TYR A 43 8.70 -13.97 0.67
C TYR A 43 10.05 -14.49 1.17
N ARG A 44 10.69 -15.30 0.35
CA ARG A 44 12.04 -15.79 0.57
C ARG A 44 12.91 -15.36 -0.59
N GLU A 45 13.97 -14.61 -0.28
CA GLU A 45 14.96 -14.17 -1.24
C GLU A 45 15.89 -15.31 -1.66
N ALA A 46 16.59 -15.12 -2.77
CA ALA A 46 17.49 -16.15 -3.34
C ALA A 46 18.67 -16.49 -2.41
N ASP A 47 19.05 -15.60 -1.50
CA ASP A 47 20.06 -15.84 -0.46
C ASP A 47 19.50 -16.61 0.76
N GLY A 48 18.20 -16.92 0.74
CA GLY A 48 17.48 -17.66 1.76
C GLY A 48 16.91 -16.82 2.89
N VAL A 49 17.07 -15.49 2.87
CA VAL A 49 16.48 -14.56 3.83
C VAL A 49 14.97 -14.50 3.64
N ASN A 50 14.22 -14.56 4.74
CA ASN A 50 12.78 -14.36 4.73
C ASN A 50 12.46 -12.88 4.97
N GLY A 51 11.55 -12.34 4.19
CA GLY A 51 10.95 -11.04 4.42
C GLY A 51 9.44 -11.12 4.44
N TYR A 52 8.83 -10.01 4.86
CA TYR A 52 7.38 -9.85 4.90
C TYR A 52 6.99 -8.56 4.20
N ALA A 53 5.83 -8.57 3.56
CA ALA A 53 5.24 -7.39 2.95
C ALA A 53 3.72 -7.43 3.06
N ALA A 54 3.10 -6.27 3.01
CA ALA A 54 1.66 -6.15 2.83
C ALA A 54 1.32 -5.06 1.81
N GLY A 55 0.25 -5.26 1.05
CA GLY A 55 -0.11 -4.36 -0.04
C GLY A 55 -1.46 -4.70 -0.65
N PHE A 56 -1.88 -3.89 -1.64
CA PHE A 56 -3.10 -4.14 -2.39
C PHE A 56 -2.82 -5.01 -3.62
N GLU A 57 -3.73 -5.92 -3.93
CA GLU A 57 -3.70 -6.65 -5.20
C GLU A 57 -3.77 -5.66 -6.37
N ASP A 58 -3.05 -5.97 -7.45
CA ASP A 58 -2.99 -5.16 -8.66
C ASP A 58 -2.41 -3.74 -8.46
N SER A 59 -1.75 -3.48 -7.33
CA SER A 59 -0.95 -2.27 -7.10
C SER A 59 0.53 -2.59 -6.88
N PHE A 60 1.40 -1.69 -7.34
CA PHE A 60 2.83 -1.75 -7.08
C PHE A 60 3.21 -1.28 -5.66
N TRP A 61 2.30 -0.60 -4.96
CA TRP A 61 2.55 -0.10 -3.63
C TRP A 61 2.42 -1.21 -2.60
N HIS A 62 3.37 -1.22 -1.67
CA HIS A 62 3.41 -2.12 -0.52
C HIS A 62 4.21 -1.50 0.61
N ILE A 63 4.15 -2.17 1.74
CA ILE A 63 4.92 -1.81 2.92
C ILE A 63 5.59 -3.05 3.52
N HIS A 64 6.84 -2.84 3.94
CA HIS A 64 7.58 -3.79 4.75
C HIS A 64 7.51 -3.41 6.24
N PRO A 65 7.52 -4.40 7.15
CA PRO A 65 7.36 -4.13 8.59
C PRO A 65 8.50 -3.34 9.25
N ASP A 66 9.68 -3.27 8.65
CA ASP A 66 10.79 -2.40 9.10
C ASP A 66 10.49 -0.92 8.86
N GLN A 67 9.60 -0.61 7.93
CA GLN A 67 9.13 0.75 7.64
C GLN A 67 8.08 1.22 8.65
N LEU A 68 7.49 0.34 9.47
CA LEU A 68 6.44 0.65 10.43
C LEU A 68 7.01 1.01 11.81
N GLN A 69 6.51 2.10 12.41
CA GLN A 69 6.80 2.49 13.80
C GLN A 69 5.92 1.73 14.80
N ARG A 70 5.79 0.41 14.63
CA ARG A 70 4.99 -0.48 15.49
C ARG A 70 5.88 -1.37 16.33
N ALA A 71 5.45 -1.62 17.57
CA ALA A 71 6.09 -2.61 18.43
C ALA A 71 5.75 -4.03 17.95
N GLY A 72 6.63 -4.99 18.28
CA GLY A 72 6.45 -6.41 17.95
C GLY A 72 7.34 -6.90 16.83
N GLU A 73 7.23 -8.19 16.54
CA GLU A 73 7.89 -8.84 15.41
C GLU A 73 7.23 -8.46 14.08
N ASP A 74 7.90 -8.71 12.96
CA ASP A 74 7.47 -8.28 11.62
C ASP A 74 6.04 -8.70 11.26
N GLU A 75 5.67 -9.94 11.55
CA GLU A 75 4.31 -10.43 11.32
C GLU A 75 3.28 -9.73 12.23
N GLU A 76 3.64 -9.45 13.49
CA GLU A 76 2.77 -8.75 14.43
C GLU A 76 2.51 -7.30 13.98
N LYS A 77 3.53 -6.62 13.48
CA LYS A 77 3.40 -5.26 12.94
C LYS A 77 2.44 -5.23 11.76
N LEU A 78 2.58 -6.14 10.80
CA LEU A 78 1.68 -6.24 9.64
C LEU A 78 0.28 -6.69 10.02
N ARG A 79 0.14 -7.55 11.02
CA ARG A 79 -1.16 -7.94 11.59
C ARG A 79 -1.87 -6.74 12.23
N GLY A 80 -1.13 -5.91 12.96
CA GLY A 80 -1.64 -4.66 13.53
C GLY A 80 -2.09 -3.68 12.44
N LEU A 81 -1.25 -3.46 11.42
CA LEU A 81 -1.59 -2.61 10.27
C LEU A 81 -2.86 -3.10 9.57
N THR A 82 -2.93 -4.41 9.31
CA THR A 82 -4.09 -5.06 8.70
C THR A 82 -5.34 -4.84 9.56
N ALA A 83 -5.24 -5.00 10.88
CA ALA A 83 -6.37 -4.77 11.77
C ALA A 83 -6.89 -3.32 11.71
N ASP A 84 -6.01 -2.33 11.64
CA ASP A 84 -6.40 -0.93 11.51
C ASP A 84 -7.03 -0.62 10.15
N LEU A 85 -6.50 -1.19 9.06
CA LEU A 85 -7.10 -1.09 7.73
C LEU A 85 -8.53 -1.63 7.73
N LEU A 86 -8.71 -2.88 8.19
CA LEU A 86 -10.00 -3.57 8.19
C LEU A 86 -11.05 -2.90 9.11
N ALA A 87 -10.60 -2.09 10.08
CA ALA A 87 -11.43 -1.37 11.02
C ALA A 87 -11.74 0.08 10.59
N ASP A 88 -11.50 0.44 9.32
CA ASP A 88 -11.70 1.80 8.77
C ASP A 88 -10.92 2.88 9.54
N ARG A 89 -9.76 2.53 10.08
CA ARG A 89 -8.89 3.52 10.73
C ARG A 89 -7.87 4.10 9.77
N LEU A 90 -7.57 3.43 8.67
CA LEU A 90 -6.62 3.91 7.66
C LEU A 90 -7.40 4.33 6.41
N VAL A 91 -7.01 5.46 5.82
CA VAL A 91 -7.56 5.93 4.54
C VAL A 91 -6.77 5.27 3.41
N VAL A 92 -7.49 4.74 2.43
CA VAL A 92 -6.93 4.23 1.18
C VAL A 92 -7.04 5.32 0.11
N VAL A 93 -5.93 5.57 -0.57
CA VAL A 93 -5.85 6.42 -1.76
C VAL A 93 -5.89 5.52 -2.98
N VAL A 94 -6.88 5.71 -3.84
CA VAL A 94 -6.88 5.19 -5.22
C VAL A 94 -6.54 6.36 -6.12
N GLU A 95 -5.29 6.38 -6.56
CA GLU A 95 -4.73 7.36 -7.47
C GLU A 95 -4.95 6.89 -8.90
N VAL A 96 -5.56 7.74 -9.73
CA VAL A 96 -5.80 7.48 -11.15
C VAL A 96 -5.07 8.53 -11.97
N TRP A 97 -4.24 8.08 -12.91
CA TRP A 97 -3.57 8.95 -13.88
C TRP A 97 -3.64 8.37 -15.28
N THR A 98 -3.46 9.22 -16.28
CA THR A 98 -3.34 8.80 -17.68
C THR A 98 -1.88 8.99 -18.11
N PRO A 99 -1.13 7.90 -18.39
CA PRO A 99 0.24 8.03 -18.86
C PRO A 99 0.33 8.87 -20.15
N PRO A 100 1.34 9.75 -20.28
CA PRO A 100 1.51 10.58 -21.47
C PRO A 100 1.55 9.76 -22.76
N GLY A 101 0.76 10.17 -23.75
CA GLY A 101 0.68 9.48 -25.04
C GLY A 101 -0.17 8.20 -25.03
N THR A 102 -0.96 7.98 -23.98
CA THR A 102 -1.93 6.89 -23.89
C THR A 102 -3.33 7.41 -23.59
N GLU A 103 -4.35 6.63 -23.92
CA GLU A 103 -5.75 6.87 -23.51
C GLU A 103 -6.16 5.96 -22.34
N ALA A 104 -5.26 5.08 -21.89
CA ALA A 104 -5.53 4.15 -20.80
C ALA A 104 -5.32 4.85 -19.46
N GLU A 105 -6.28 4.72 -18.56
CA GLU A 105 -6.07 5.10 -17.16
C GLU A 105 -5.31 3.99 -16.44
N ASP A 106 -4.28 4.37 -15.69
CA ASP A 106 -3.55 3.50 -14.78
C ASP A 106 -3.92 3.87 -13.34
N GLN A 107 -3.77 2.92 -12.42
CA GLN A 107 -4.19 3.06 -11.04
C GLN A 107 -3.11 2.61 -10.06
N ASN A 108 -3.00 3.34 -8.96
CA ASN A 108 -2.15 3.01 -7.84
C ASN A 108 -2.98 3.07 -6.56
N ILE A 109 -2.90 2.03 -5.75
CA ILE A 109 -3.70 1.88 -4.53
C ILE A 109 -2.73 1.82 -3.36
N ARG A 110 -2.87 2.74 -2.43
CA ARG A 110 -1.96 2.85 -1.29
C ARG A 110 -2.69 3.29 -0.05
N ILE A 111 -2.08 3.10 1.10
CA ILE A 111 -2.57 3.71 2.34
C ILE A 111 -2.06 5.16 2.38
N LEU A 112 -2.93 6.09 2.76
CA LEU A 112 -2.58 7.49 2.95
C LEU A 112 -1.52 7.61 4.05
N GLY A 113 -0.41 8.26 3.71
CA GLY A 113 0.66 8.58 4.66
C GLY A 113 0.27 9.72 5.60
N ASP A 114 1.14 10.72 5.64
CA ASP A 114 0.88 11.99 6.30
C ASP A 114 0.10 12.92 5.36
N LEU A 115 -1.08 13.40 5.79
CA LEU A 115 -1.98 14.17 4.93
C LEU A 115 -1.34 15.47 4.42
N GLU A 116 -0.60 16.18 5.27
CA GLU A 116 0.04 17.46 4.92
C GLU A 116 1.08 17.24 3.81
N THR A 117 2.00 16.30 4.04
CA THR A 117 3.03 15.90 3.07
C THR A 117 2.41 15.45 1.75
N GLU A 118 1.39 14.60 1.82
CA GLU A 118 0.72 14.01 0.66
C GLU A 118 0.04 15.07 -0.22
N ILE A 119 -0.61 16.07 0.39
CA ILE A 119 -1.22 17.19 -0.34
C ILE A 119 -0.16 18.05 -1.02
N ASP A 120 0.95 18.35 -0.32
CA ASP A 120 2.01 19.22 -0.84
C ASP A 120 2.71 18.62 -2.08
N PHE A 121 2.77 17.29 -2.17
CA PHE A 121 3.41 16.59 -3.29
C PHE A 121 2.44 16.09 -4.36
N LYS A 122 1.13 16.18 -4.13
CA LYS A 122 0.11 15.74 -5.09
C LYS A 122 0.21 16.57 -6.38
N SER A 123 0.31 15.90 -7.53
CA SER A 123 0.27 16.62 -8.81
C SER A 123 -1.15 17.10 -9.16
N ASN A 124 -1.24 18.19 -9.93
CA ASN A 124 -2.54 18.74 -10.36
C ASN A 124 -3.32 17.80 -11.29
N ASP A 125 -2.62 16.90 -11.98
CA ASP A 125 -3.22 16.00 -12.98
C ASP A 125 -3.66 14.66 -12.36
N GLU A 126 -3.20 14.35 -11.15
CA GLU A 126 -3.63 13.17 -10.40
C GLU A 126 -5.07 13.33 -9.92
N LYS A 127 -5.89 12.30 -10.13
CA LYS A 127 -7.21 12.20 -9.52
C LYS A 127 -7.10 11.23 -8.34
N TRP A 128 -7.45 11.69 -7.16
CA TRP A 128 -7.51 10.84 -5.97
C TRP A 128 -8.96 10.48 -5.67
N GLN A 129 -9.19 9.20 -5.40
CA GLN A 129 -10.40 8.74 -4.72
C GLN A 129 -9.96 8.23 -3.35
N LEU A 130 -10.41 8.93 -2.30
CA LEU A 130 -10.12 8.55 -0.92
C LEU A 130 -11.29 7.71 -0.39
N ARG A 131 -10.96 6.64 0.31
CA ARG A 131 -11.97 5.76 0.89
C ARG A 131 -11.45 4.98 2.08
N PHE A 132 -12.37 4.52 2.91
CA PHE A 132 -12.09 3.49 3.90
C PHE A 132 -12.23 2.08 3.32
N TRP A 133 -11.80 1.08 4.09
CA TRP A 133 -11.87 -0.32 3.72
C TRP A 133 -13.31 -0.77 3.46
N SER A 134 -14.27 -0.33 4.29
CA SER A 134 -15.70 -0.60 4.12
C SER A 134 -16.29 -0.13 2.80
N GLY A 135 -15.60 0.76 2.08
CA GLY A 135 -16.07 1.40 0.85
C GLY A 135 -16.74 2.75 1.07
N ALA A 136 -16.77 3.25 2.31
CA ALA A 136 -17.14 4.64 2.56
C ALA A 136 -16.16 5.58 1.85
N ALA A 137 -16.69 6.42 0.97
CA ALA A 137 -15.92 7.49 0.34
C ALA A 137 -15.56 8.56 1.37
N VAL A 138 -14.40 9.17 1.18
CA VAL A 138 -13.87 10.25 2.01
C VAL A 138 -13.55 11.42 1.10
N GLU A 139 -14.01 12.61 1.47
CA GLU A 139 -13.62 13.84 0.77
C GLU A 139 -12.32 14.37 1.38
N ILE A 140 -11.41 14.87 0.55
CA ILE A 140 -10.12 15.39 1.03
C ILE A 140 -10.30 16.59 1.97
N ASP A 141 -11.27 17.45 1.68
CA ASP A 141 -11.62 18.60 2.52
C ASP A 141 -12.10 18.18 3.91
N ASP A 142 -12.78 17.03 4.02
CA ASP A 142 -13.24 16.52 5.31
C ASP A 142 -12.10 15.96 6.17
N LEU A 143 -11.02 15.48 5.53
CA LEU A 143 -9.78 15.12 6.23
C LEU A 143 -9.02 16.37 6.69
N ILE A 144 -8.88 17.37 5.81
CA ILE A 144 -8.21 18.65 6.12
C ILE A 144 -8.92 19.37 7.27
N ASP A 145 -10.25 19.44 7.22
CA ASP A 145 -11.08 20.06 8.25
C ASP A 145 -11.17 19.23 9.55
N GLY A 146 -10.61 18.01 9.58
CA GLY A 146 -10.66 17.10 10.72
C GLY A 146 -12.07 16.58 11.05
N LYS A 147 -12.99 16.59 10.08
CA LYS A 147 -14.35 16.03 10.25
C LYS A 147 -14.35 14.51 10.25
N VAL A 148 -13.36 13.91 9.58
CA VAL A 148 -13.14 12.47 9.50
C VAL A 148 -11.88 12.13 10.28
N ALA A 149 -12.02 11.33 11.33
CA ALA A 149 -10.89 10.81 12.07
C ALA A 149 -10.27 9.63 11.33
N PHE A 150 -8.94 9.61 11.24
CA PHE A 150 -8.16 8.49 10.71
C PHE A 150 -6.81 8.42 11.43
N LEU A 151 -6.14 7.28 11.28
CA LEU A 151 -4.75 7.07 11.64
C LEU A 151 -3.91 7.25 10.38
N PRO A 152 -2.94 8.17 10.36
CA PRO A 152 -1.97 8.24 9.27
C PRO A 152 -1.12 6.97 9.27
N LEU A 153 -0.59 6.60 8.10
CA LEU A 153 0.34 5.48 8.02
C LEU A 153 1.61 5.83 8.80
N ASP A 154 1.91 5.00 9.78
CA ASP A 154 2.99 5.18 10.74
C ASP A 154 4.35 4.75 10.18
N GLN A 155 4.79 5.41 9.11
CA GLN A 155 6.08 5.13 8.50
C GLN A 155 7.23 5.80 9.24
N LYS A 156 8.39 5.15 9.28
CA LYS A 156 9.67 5.86 9.42
C LYS A 156 9.90 6.60 8.09
N LEU A 157 9.67 7.89 8.06
CA LEU A 157 10.40 8.71 7.10
C LEU A 157 11.87 8.54 7.49
N LEU A 158 12.64 7.84 6.66
CA LEU A 158 14.10 7.93 6.69
C LEU A 158 14.43 9.36 6.25
N VAL A 159 14.31 10.30 7.19
CA VAL A 159 15.05 11.54 7.14
C VAL A 159 16.47 11.11 7.46
N ASP A 160 17.21 10.71 6.42
CA ASP A 160 18.67 10.69 6.51
C ASP A 160 19.09 12.16 6.74
N ASP A 161 19.65 12.40 7.94
CA ASP A 161 20.43 13.61 8.27
C ASP A 161 21.65 13.76 7.34
#